data_AF-A0A741LMH6-F1
#
_entry.id   AF-A0A741LMH6-F1
#
_cell.length_a   1.000
_cell.length_b   1.000
_cell.length_c   1.000
_cell.angle_alpha   90.00
_cell.angle_beta   90.00
_cell.angle_gamma   90.00
#
_symmetry.space_group_name_H-M   'P 1'
#
loop_
_entity.id
_entity.type
_entity.pdbx_description
1 polymer ?
#
loop_
_entity_poly.entity_id
_entity_poly.type
_entity_poly.pdbx_seq_one_letter_code
_entity_poly.pdbx_strand_id
1 'polypeptide(L)'
;MSQWLTGARKVPAFSGMAREFTSLRELLGKDKKQPIDGILTALWQQSVLSEQCDFIRLRNAKNALHDSSWRCCLCRFPEQTVSETFTRLRTRHNHYLQLTRTEDTFLSTGQMNAPLTFQLVLNKPSHQFEEVFHLHGFSVKPGAEIQTGKSILRTVYIGMPALPENVWGATPDDLWKPRYH
;
A
#
# COMPACT_ATOMS: atom_id res chain seq x y z
N MET A 1 23.54 -29.99 -2.17
CA MET A 1 22.68 -28.80 -2.43
C MET A 1 22.21 -28.05 -1.18
N SER A 2 22.16 -28.63 0.03
CA SER A 2 21.72 -27.93 1.27
C SER A 2 22.81 -27.10 1.99
N GLN A 3 24.08 -27.25 1.61
CA GLN A 3 25.20 -26.62 2.31
C GLN A 3 25.32 -25.11 2.06
N TRP A 4 24.99 -24.61 0.85
CA TRP A 4 25.10 -23.18 0.54
C TRP A 4 24.11 -22.32 1.36
N LEU A 5 22.84 -22.77 1.52
CA LEU A 5 21.84 -22.10 2.38
C LEU A 5 22.28 -22.07 3.85
N THR A 6 23.04 -23.07 4.26
CA THR A 6 23.56 -23.19 5.63
C THR A 6 24.75 -22.24 5.84
N GLY A 7 25.55 -21.99 4.80
CA GLY A 7 26.61 -20.98 4.78
C GLY A 7 26.08 -19.55 4.65
N ALA A 8 25.05 -19.32 3.83
CA ALA A 8 24.47 -17.99 3.58
C ALA A 8 23.89 -17.35 4.84
N ARG A 9 23.31 -18.14 5.76
CA ARG A 9 22.86 -17.64 7.08
C ARG A 9 23.98 -17.06 7.95
N LYS A 10 25.25 -17.37 7.67
CA LYS A 10 26.40 -16.84 8.40
C LYS A 10 26.91 -15.51 7.84
N VAL A 11 26.36 -15.05 6.70
CA VAL A 11 26.71 -13.75 6.11
C VAL A 11 25.87 -12.67 6.80
N PRO A 12 26.50 -11.62 7.37
CA PRO A 12 25.78 -10.56 8.10
C PRO A 12 24.67 -9.87 7.30
N ALA A 13 24.86 -9.73 5.98
CA ALA A 13 23.88 -9.14 5.06
C ALA A 13 22.57 -9.92 4.95
N PHE A 14 22.56 -11.21 5.35
CA PHE A 14 21.39 -12.08 5.34
C PHE A 14 20.84 -12.34 6.76
N SER A 15 21.33 -11.62 7.76
CA SER A 15 20.82 -11.71 9.13
C SER A 15 19.37 -11.19 9.19
N GLY A 16 18.48 -11.96 9.83
CA GLY A 16 17.05 -11.65 9.92
C GLY A 16 16.16 -12.33 8.86
N MET A 17 16.73 -12.89 7.78
CA MET A 17 15.97 -13.51 6.68
C MET A 17 15.58 -14.98 6.96
N ALA A 18 15.27 -15.32 8.22
CA ALA A 18 15.11 -16.71 8.64
C ALA A 18 13.92 -17.42 7.98
N ARG A 19 12.83 -16.69 7.66
CA ARG A 19 11.63 -17.23 7.02
C ARG A 19 11.87 -17.47 5.53
N GLU A 20 12.57 -16.55 4.87
CA GLU A 20 12.93 -16.59 3.46
C GLU A 20 13.83 -17.80 3.16
N PHE A 21 14.83 -18.05 4.02
CA PHE A 21 15.64 -19.28 3.93
C PHE A 21 14.85 -20.56 4.18
N THR A 22 13.78 -20.50 4.99
CA THR A 22 12.92 -21.66 5.27
C THR A 22 12.04 -21.97 4.07
N SER A 23 11.39 -20.96 3.49
CA SER A 23 10.61 -21.08 2.25
C SER A 23 11.46 -21.56 1.07
N LEU A 24 12.69 -21.05 0.92
CA LEU A 24 13.65 -21.50 -0.08
C LEU A 24 14.01 -22.98 0.10
N ARG A 25 14.22 -23.44 1.34
CA ARG A 25 14.48 -24.86 1.64
C ARG A 25 13.27 -25.74 1.32
N GLU A 26 12.06 -25.28 1.60
CA GLU A 26 10.83 -26.03 1.28
C GLU A 26 10.61 -26.15 -0.23
N LEU A 27 10.86 -25.07 -0.99
CA LEU A 27 10.80 -25.07 -2.46
C LEU A 27 11.85 -26.01 -3.08
N LEU A 28 13.10 -25.91 -2.64
CA LEU A 28 14.20 -26.80 -3.07
C LEU A 28 14.00 -28.25 -2.61
N GLY A 29 13.26 -28.47 -1.52
CA GLY A 29 12.89 -29.79 -1.03
C GLY A 29 11.84 -30.48 -1.91
N LYS A 30 10.92 -29.69 -2.49
CA LYS A 30 9.85 -30.18 -3.38
C LYS A 30 10.35 -30.50 -4.79
N ASP A 31 11.36 -29.79 -5.30
CA ASP A 31 11.91 -30.04 -6.64
C ASP A 31 13.45 -30.01 -6.66
N LYS A 32 14.06 -31.16 -6.36
CA LYS A 32 15.52 -31.33 -6.26
C LYS A 32 16.27 -31.19 -7.59
N LYS A 33 15.55 -31.11 -8.72
CA LYS A 33 16.14 -31.07 -10.07
C LYS A 33 16.24 -29.67 -10.65
N GLN A 34 15.57 -28.67 -10.08
CA GLN A 34 15.70 -27.29 -10.55
C GLN A 34 17.02 -26.66 -10.06
N PRO A 35 17.79 -26.03 -10.96
CA PRO A 35 18.99 -25.29 -10.57
C PRO A 35 18.59 -24.11 -9.66
N ILE A 36 19.36 -23.89 -8.59
CA ILE A 36 19.15 -22.80 -7.63
C ILE A 36 19.10 -21.45 -8.35
N ASP A 37 19.91 -21.26 -9.38
CA ASP A 37 19.90 -20.04 -10.20
C ASP A 37 18.54 -19.82 -10.87
N GLY A 38 17.85 -20.88 -11.30
CA GLY A 38 16.50 -20.80 -11.84
C GLY A 38 15.47 -20.40 -10.78
N ILE A 39 15.61 -20.90 -9.54
CA ILE A 39 14.73 -20.53 -8.42
C ILE A 39 14.99 -19.09 -7.96
N LEU A 40 16.25 -18.67 -7.85
CA LEU A 40 16.60 -17.29 -7.50
C LEU A 40 16.17 -16.33 -8.61
N THR A 41 16.32 -16.71 -9.88
CA THR A 41 15.82 -15.93 -11.01
C THR A 41 14.30 -15.84 -11.00
N ALA A 42 13.58 -16.93 -10.69
CA ALA A 42 12.14 -16.91 -10.58
C ALA A 42 11.65 -16.07 -9.39
N LEU A 43 12.32 -16.17 -8.23
CA LEU A 43 12.02 -15.33 -7.06
C LEU A 43 12.34 -13.85 -7.32
N TRP A 44 13.43 -13.56 -8.02
CA TRP A 44 13.78 -12.21 -8.45
C TRP A 44 12.79 -11.65 -9.46
N GLN A 45 12.41 -12.44 -10.47
CA GLN A 45 11.37 -12.07 -11.42
C GLN A 45 10.04 -11.83 -10.71
N GLN A 46 9.68 -12.68 -9.74
CA GLN A 46 8.50 -12.48 -8.91
C GLN A 46 8.61 -11.25 -8.00
N SER A 47 9.78 -10.93 -7.45
CA SER A 47 9.95 -9.71 -6.65
C SER A 47 9.86 -8.46 -7.51
N VAL A 48 10.48 -8.45 -8.69
CA VAL A 48 10.36 -7.36 -9.67
C VAL A 48 8.93 -7.22 -10.17
N LEU A 49 8.23 -8.32 -10.46
CA LEU A 49 6.81 -8.29 -10.82
C LEU A 49 5.94 -7.84 -9.64
N SER A 50 6.32 -8.14 -8.40
CA SER A 50 5.61 -7.65 -7.21
C SER A 50 5.81 -6.15 -7.00
N GLU A 51 6.98 -5.61 -7.36
CA GLU A 51 7.22 -4.17 -7.41
C GLU A 51 6.43 -3.50 -8.54
N GLN A 52 6.01 -4.24 -9.56
CA GLN A 52 5.09 -3.77 -10.62
C GLN A 52 3.61 -4.04 -10.30
N CYS A 53 3.32 -4.75 -9.20
CA CYS A 53 1.97 -5.07 -8.78
C CYS A 53 1.41 -3.95 -7.91
N ASP A 54 0.49 -3.15 -8.45
CA ASP A 54 -0.12 -2.03 -7.75
C ASP A 54 -0.79 -2.46 -6.44
N PHE A 55 -1.37 -3.67 -6.39
CA PHE A 55 -1.96 -4.21 -5.17
C PHE A 55 -0.91 -4.43 -4.06
N ILE A 56 0.29 -4.90 -4.42
CA ILE A 56 1.39 -5.06 -3.46
C ILE A 56 1.89 -3.69 -3.01
N ARG A 57 2.00 -2.71 -3.92
CA ARG A 57 2.32 -1.32 -3.57
C ARG A 57 1.30 -0.73 -2.59
N LEU A 58 0.00 -0.96 -2.81
CA LEU A 58 -1.07 -0.52 -1.92
C LEU A 58 -0.90 -1.13 -0.53
N ARG A 59 -0.61 -2.44 -0.45
CA ARG A 59 -0.37 -3.12 0.81
C ARG A 59 0.84 -2.50 1.54
N ASN A 60 1.92 -2.24 0.83
CA ASN A 60 3.13 -1.65 1.39
C ASN A 60 2.86 -0.22 1.92
N ALA A 61 2.13 0.61 1.17
CA ALA A 61 1.72 1.94 1.61
C ALA A 61 0.87 1.91 2.89
N LYS A 62 -0.10 0.98 2.97
CA LYS A 62 -0.91 0.79 4.18
C LYS A 62 -0.07 0.33 5.38
N ASN A 63 0.92 -0.53 5.17
CA ASN A 63 1.83 -0.95 6.23
C ASN A 63 2.69 0.23 6.73
N ALA A 64 3.23 1.05 5.82
CA ALA A 64 3.99 2.25 6.21
C ALA A 64 3.15 3.25 7.02
N LEU A 65 1.86 3.40 6.68
CA LEU A 65 0.92 4.20 7.48
C LEU A 65 0.67 3.59 8.86
N HIS A 66 0.45 2.27 8.91
CA HIS A 66 0.28 1.55 10.17
C HIS A 66 1.49 1.74 11.10
N ASP A 67 2.71 1.60 10.56
CA ASP A 67 3.96 1.80 11.30
C ASP A 67 4.12 3.25 11.76
N SER A 68 3.55 4.20 11.00
CA SER A 68 3.45 5.62 11.35
C SER A 68 2.28 5.95 12.30
N SER A 69 1.73 4.96 13.00
CA SER A 69 0.62 5.11 13.97
C SER A 69 -0.73 5.57 13.37
N TRP A 70 -0.93 5.44 12.06
CA TRP A 70 -2.25 5.62 11.46
C TRP A 70 -3.13 4.42 11.75
N ARG A 71 -4.43 4.68 11.90
CA ARG A 71 -5.43 3.63 12.10
C ARG A 71 -6.31 3.52 10.86
N CYS A 72 -6.53 2.28 10.43
CA CYS A 72 -7.33 1.93 9.28
C CYS A 72 -8.75 1.55 9.72
N CYS A 73 -9.75 1.97 8.97
CA CYS A 73 -11.08 1.39 9.00
C CYS A 73 -11.54 1.10 7.56
N LEU A 74 -12.15 -0.06 7.34
CA LEU A 74 -12.79 -0.39 6.07
C LEU A 74 -14.30 -0.21 6.22
N CYS A 75 -14.85 0.79 5.54
CA CYS A 75 -16.29 0.99 5.48
C CYS A 75 -16.84 0.10 4.36
N ARG A 76 -17.35 -1.09 4.73
CA ARG A 76 -17.87 -2.05 3.74
C ARG A 76 -19.14 -1.54 3.05
N PHE A 77 -19.90 -0.70 3.74
CA PHE A 77 -21.15 -0.13 3.27
C PHE A 77 -21.13 1.40 3.43
N PRO A 78 -21.65 2.17 2.45
CA PRO A 78 -21.66 3.63 2.50
C PRO A 78 -22.31 4.20 3.77
N GLU A 79 -23.36 3.55 4.27
CA GLU A 79 -24.13 3.97 5.45
C GLU A 79 -23.29 3.96 6.73
N GLN A 80 -22.23 3.15 6.78
CA GLN A 80 -21.31 3.07 7.91
C GLN A 80 -20.35 4.26 7.99
N THR A 81 -20.12 4.96 6.87
CA THR A 81 -19.10 6.02 6.74
C THR A 81 -19.29 7.11 7.79
N VAL A 82 -20.53 7.58 7.96
CA VAL A 82 -20.84 8.67 8.90
C VAL A 82 -20.59 8.23 10.34
N SER A 83 -21.11 7.07 10.73
CA SER A 83 -20.96 6.52 12.09
C SER A 83 -19.48 6.26 12.45
N GLU A 84 -18.73 5.65 11.53
CA GLU A 84 -17.29 5.42 11.72
C GLU A 84 -16.53 6.74 11.82
N THR A 85 -16.83 7.71 10.95
CA THR A 85 -16.19 9.04 10.99
C THR A 85 -16.39 9.71 12.36
N PHE A 86 -17.62 9.78 12.87
CA PHE A 86 -17.90 10.34 14.19
C PHE A 86 -17.21 9.60 15.33
N THR A 87 -17.12 8.27 15.23
CA THR A 87 -16.39 7.46 16.20
C THR A 87 -14.90 7.81 16.21
N ARG A 88 -14.29 8.02 15.03
CA ARG A 88 -12.87 8.35 14.92
C ARG A 88 -12.54 9.79 15.32
N LEU A 89 -13.45 10.72 15.08
CA LEU A 89 -13.33 12.12 15.52
C LEU A 89 -13.15 12.26 17.05
N ARG A 90 -13.60 11.27 17.83
CA ARG A 90 -13.45 11.27 19.30
C ARG A 90 -12.07 10.81 19.77
N THR A 91 -11.23 10.29 18.88
CA THR A 91 -9.92 9.75 19.23
C THR A 91 -8.80 10.75 18.94
N ARG A 92 -7.60 10.51 19.49
CA ARG A 92 -6.42 11.36 19.25
C ARG A 92 -5.48 10.84 18.15
N HIS A 93 -5.89 9.82 17.40
CA HIS A 93 -5.11 9.27 16.28
C HIS A 93 -5.58 9.81 14.94
N ASN A 94 -4.69 9.81 13.95
CA ASN A 94 -5.09 10.01 12.55
C ASN A 94 -5.69 8.70 12.02
N HIS A 95 -6.81 8.80 11.32
CA HIS A 95 -7.48 7.66 10.70
C HIS A 95 -7.64 7.86 9.22
N TYR A 96 -7.71 6.74 8.51
CA TYR A 96 -8.22 6.72 7.15
C TYR A 96 -9.31 5.65 7.06
N LEU A 97 -10.43 6.03 6.47
CA LEU A 97 -11.55 5.18 6.14
C LEU A 97 -11.47 4.90 4.64
N GLN A 98 -11.36 3.63 4.26
CA GLN A 98 -11.44 3.24 2.86
C GLN A 98 -12.91 3.11 2.46
N LEU A 99 -13.35 3.90 1.48
CA LEU A 99 -14.74 3.97 1.03
C LEU A 99 -15.02 3.09 -0.20
N THR A 100 -13.96 2.76 -0.93
CA THR A 100 -14.01 1.92 -2.15
C THR A 100 -13.50 0.53 -1.80
N ARG A 101 -14.13 -0.52 -2.32
CA ARG A 101 -13.64 -1.87 -2.08
C ARG A 101 -12.43 -2.13 -2.96
N THR A 102 -11.42 -2.80 -2.41
CA THR A 102 -10.23 -3.12 -3.18
C THR A 102 -10.54 -4.09 -4.32
N GLU A 103 -11.56 -4.93 -4.18
CA GLU A 103 -12.01 -5.84 -5.24
C GLU A 103 -12.57 -5.12 -6.47
N ASP A 104 -13.10 -3.91 -6.31
CA ASP A 104 -13.68 -3.11 -7.40
C ASP A 104 -12.61 -2.27 -8.13
N THR A 105 -11.39 -2.25 -7.60
CA THR A 105 -10.31 -1.34 -8.00
C THR A 105 -9.09 -2.05 -8.59
N PHE A 106 -8.97 -3.36 -8.39
CA PHE A 106 -7.84 -4.14 -8.88
C PHE A 106 -8.31 -5.29 -9.73
N LEU A 107 -7.62 -5.50 -10.86
CA LEU A 107 -7.77 -6.69 -11.66
C LEU A 107 -7.20 -7.91 -10.92
N SER A 108 -7.54 -9.11 -11.38
CA SER A 108 -6.96 -10.36 -10.87
C SER A 108 -5.43 -10.42 -11.03
N THR A 109 -4.87 -9.64 -11.96
CA THR A 109 -3.43 -9.44 -12.16
C THR A 109 -2.78 -8.56 -11.08
N GLY A 110 -3.57 -7.91 -10.24
CA GLY A 110 -3.12 -6.96 -9.22
C GLY A 110 -2.80 -5.57 -9.75
N GLN A 111 -3.08 -5.29 -11.03
CA GLN A 111 -3.04 -3.94 -11.61
C GLN A 111 -4.26 -3.14 -11.18
N MET A 112 -4.04 -1.86 -10.89
CA MET A 112 -5.14 -0.94 -10.56
C MET A 112 -5.89 -0.55 -11.84
N ASN A 113 -7.22 -0.67 -11.83
CA ASN A 113 -8.08 -0.29 -12.95
C ASN A 113 -9.05 0.85 -12.63
N ALA A 114 -9.11 1.31 -11.38
CA ALA A 114 -9.95 2.42 -10.93
C ALA A 114 -9.29 3.19 -9.77
N PRO A 115 -9.72 4.41 -9.44
CA PRO A 115 -9.32 5.11 -8.21
C PRO A 115 -9.79 4.41 -6.93
N LEU A 116 -8.96 4.48 -5.87
CA LEU A 116 -9.42 4.28 -4.49
C LEU A 116 -9.82 5.62 -3.86
N THR A 117 -10.95 5.65 -3.18
CA THR A 117 -11.41 6.78 -2.36
C THR A 117 -11.20 6.50 -0.87
N PHE A 118 -10.59 7.48 -0.20
CA PHE A 118 -10.38 7.48 1.25
C PHE A 118 -10.99 8.73 1.89
N GLN A 119 -11.51 8.57 3.11
CA GLN A 119 -11.84 9.68 4.01
C GLN A 119 -10.84 9.70 5.15
N LEU A 120 -10.06 10.76 5.25
CA LEU A 120 -9.11 10.98 6.32
C LEU A 120 -9.80 11.71 7.47
N VAL A 121 -9.47 11.28 8.70
CA VAL A 121 -9.81 11.98 9.94
C VAL A 121 -8.50 12.39 10.60
N LEU A 122 -8.20 13.68 10.57
CA LEU A 122 -6.93 14.23 11.00
C LEU A 122 -7.14 15.08 12.26
N ASN A 123 -6.33 14.87 13.29
CA ASN A 123 -6.40 15.73 14.48
C ASN A 123 -5.57 17.01 14.35
N LYS A 124 -4.66 17.02 13.37
CA LYS A 124 -3.85 18.17 13.00
C LYS A 124 -3.62 18.15 11.49
N PRO A 125 -3.42 19.30 10.84
CA PRO A 125 -3.00 19.33 9.45
C PRO A 125 -1.78 18.45 9.22
N SER A 126 -1.88 17.53 8.27
CA SER A 126 -0.82 16.57 7.93
C SER A 126 -0.98 16.15 6.47
N HIS A 127 0.12 16.03 5.74
CA HIS A 127 0.17 15.48 4.39
C HIS A 127 0.86 14.11 4.31
N GLN A 128 1.19 13.52 5.47
CA GLN A 128 1.87 12.23 5.55
C GLN A 128 1.14 11.10 4.80
N PHE A 129 -0.19 11.15 4.73
CA PHE A 129 -0.94 10.14 3.98
C PHE A 129 -0.62 10.23 2.49
N GLU A 130 -0.71 11.43 1.93
CA GLU A 130 -0.41 11.74 0.55
C GLU A 130 1.06 11.44 0.22
N GLU A 131 1.99 11.82 1.11
CA GLU A 131 3.43 11.53 0.99
C GLU A 131 3.70 10.02 0.92
N VAL A 132 3.14 9.22 1.82
CA VAL A 132 3.36 7.76 1.84
C VAL A 132 2.86 7.13 0.54
N PHE A 133 1.65 7.49 0.09
CA PHE A 133 1.13 6.96 -1.17
C PHE A 133 1.94 7.40 -2.38
N HIS A 134 2.39 8.65 -2.41
CA HIS A 134 3.26 9.15 -3.47
C HIS A 134 4.61 8.41 -3.53
N LEU A 135 5.24 8.14 -2.37
CA LEU A 135 6.48 7.37 -2.27
C LEU A 135 6.34 5.94 -2.78
N HIS A 136 5.13 5.36 -2.69
CA HIS A 136 4.82 4.05 -3.25
C HIS A 136 4.35 4.09 -4.71
N GLY A 137 4.51 5.24 -5.39
CA GLY A 137 4.30 5.38 -6.83
C GLY A 137 2.87 5.68 -7.24
N PHE A 138 1.98 6.00 -6.29
CA PHE A 138 0.60 6.38 -6.60
C PHE A 138 0.48 7.88 -6.92
N SER A 139 -0.44 8.20 -7.81
CA SER A 139 -0.97 9.54 -8.01
C SER A 139 -2.01 9.84 -6.94
N VAL A 140 -1.87 11.00 -6.30
CA VAL A 140 -2.76 11.43 -5.22
C VAL A 140 -3.56 12.64 -5.70
N LYS A 141 -4.89 12.57 -5.65
CA LYS A 141 -5.77 13.70 -5.92
C LYS A 141 -6.47 14.13 -4.62
N PRO A 142 -6.24 15.35 -4.11
CA PRO A 142 -6.97 15.86 -2.97
C PRO A 142 -8.42 16.16 -3.37
N GLY A 143 -9.35 15.85 -2.48
CA GLY A 143 -10.77 16.13 -2.64
C GLY A 143 -11.22 17.25 -1.70
N ALA A 144 -12.48 17.14 -1.23
CA ALA A 144 -13.04 18.09 -0.29
C ALA A 144 -12.35 18.01 1.09
N GLU A 145 -12.16 19.16 1.72
CA GLU A 145 -11.68 19.28 3.09
C GLU A 145 -12.70 20.05 3.93
N ILE A 146 -13.04 19.52 5.11
CA ILE A 146 -14.02 20.08 6.03
C ILE A 146 -13.42 20.15 7.43
N GLN A 147 -13.41 21.34 8.01
CA GLN A 147 -13.03 21.53 9.41
C GLN A 147 -14.19 21.09 10.32
N THR A 148 -13.92 20.15 11.23
CA THR A 148 -14.90 19.65 12.22
C THR A 148 -14.39 19.94 13.63
N GLY A 149 -14.58 21.18 14.08
CA GLY A 149 -14.04 21.66 15.34
C GLY A 149 -12.51 21.64 15.33
N LYS A 150 -11.89 20.78 16.15
CA LYS A 150 -10.43 20.64 16.24
C LYS A 150 -9.82 19.66 15.25
N SER A 151 -10.65 18.89 14.54
CA SER A 151 -10.21 17.88 13.59
C SER A 151 -10.56 18.28 12.16
N ILE A 152 -9.90 17.66 11.19
CA ILE A 152 -10.08 17.90 9.75
C ILE A 152 -10.54 16.60 9.11
N LEU A 153 -11.61 16.68 8.33
CA LEU A 153 -12.06 15.62 7.44
C LEU A 153 -11.58 15.94 6.03
N ARG A 154 -10.77 15.07 5.43
CA ARG A 154 -10.28 15.25 4.06
C ARG A 154 -10.59 14.04 3.20
N THR A 155 -11.22 14.24 2.06
CA THR A 155 -11.35 13.18 1.05
C THR A 155 -10.09 13.16 0.18
N VAL A 156 -9.55 11.96 -0.08
CA VAL A 156 -8.39 11.78 -0.95
C VAL A 156 -8.66 10.62 -1.90
N TYR A 157 -8.25 10.79 -3.16
CA TYR A 157 -8.31 9.74 -4.19
C TYR A 157 -6.89 9.28 -4.54
N ILE A 158 -6.71 7.97 -4.64
CA ILE A 158 -5.42 7.32 -4.92
C ILE A 158 -5.55 6.50 -6.21
N GLY A 159 -4.62 6.70 -7.14
CA GLY A 159 -4.65 6.09 -8.46
C GLY A 159 -3.28 5.86 -9.05
N MET A 160 -3.27 5.42 -10.29
CA MET A 160 -2.05 5.28 -11.09
C MET A 160 -2.01 6.32 -12.22
N PRO A 161 -0.84 6.87 -12.56
CA PRO A 161 -0.68 7.72 -13.74
C PRO A 161 -1.14 7.06 -15.06
N ALA A 162 -1.12 5.73 -15.11
CA ALA A 162 -1.54 4.96 -16.27
C ALA A 162 -3.07 4.78 -16.39
N LEU A 163 -3.86 5.21 -15.40
CA LEU A 163 -5.31 5.12 -15.48
C LEU A 163 -5.85 6.07 -16.56
N PRO A 164 -6.81 5.62 -17.39
CA PRO A 164 -7.48 6.47 -18.36
C PRO A 164 -8.16 7.68 -17.70
N GLU A 165 -8.10 8.85 -18.33
CA GLU A 165 -8.65 10.10 -17.77
C GLU A 165 -10.16 10.00 -17.47
N ASN A 166 -10.93 9.28 -18.29
CA ASN A 166 -12.36 9.06 -18.08
C ASN A 166 -12.67 8.20 -16.83
N VAL A 167 -11.70 7.43 -16.33
CA VAL A 167 -11.83 6.61 -15.13
C VAL A 167 -11.19 7.29 -13.93
N TRP A 168 -10.02 7.89 -14.12
CA TRP A 168 -9.27 8.57 -13.06
C TRP A 168 -9.90 9.91 -12.68
N GLY A 169 -10.43 10.63 -13.65
CA GLY A 169 -11.08 11.93 -13.46
C GLY A 169 -10.15 13.00 -12.87
N ALA A 170 -8.83 12.85 -13.03
CA ALA A 170 -7.85 13.83 -12.58
C ALA A 170 -6.88 14.17 -13.71
N THR A 171 -6.60 15.46 -13.85
CA THR A 171 -5.57 16.01 -14.72
C THR A 171 -4.27 16.24 -13.93
N PRO A 172 -3.12 16.43 -14.58
CA PRO A 172 -1.84 16.67 -13.88
C PRO A 172 -1.85 17.86 -12.91
N ASP A 173 -2.71 18.85 -13.14
CA ASP A 173 -2.86 20.03 -12.28
C ASP A 173 -3.72 19.75 -11.04
N ASP A 174 -4.57 18.72 -11.09
CA ASP A 174 -5.36 18.28 -9.95
C ASP A 174 -4.56 17.42 -8.95
N LEU A 175 -3.39 16.93 -9.38
CA LEU A 175 -2.60 16.01 -8.56
C LEU A 175 -1.81 16.75 -7.49
N TRP A 176 -1.88 16.22 -6.27
CA TRP A 176 -1.04 16.64 -5.18
C TRP A 176 0.43 16.41 -5.52
N LYS A 177 1.26 17.42 -5.25
CA LYS A 177 2.71 17.35 -5.45
C LYS A 177 3.41 17.44 -4.09
N PRO A 178 4.39 16.57 -3.82
CA PRO A 178 5.18 16.65 -2.60
C PRO A 178 5.93 17.97 -2.53
N ARG A 179 5.90 18.58 -1.35
CA ARG A 179 6.77 19.72 -1.02
C ARG A 179 8.04 19.15 -0.42
N TYR A 180 8.99 18.77 -1.27
CA TYR A 180 10.32 18.44 -0.80
C TYR A 180 10.97 19.73 -0.27
N HIS A 181 11.21 19.78 1.03
CA HIS A 181 11.99 20.81 1.70
C HIS A 181 13.42 20.31 1.92
#